data_AF-A0A137NRW4-F1
#
_entry.id   AF-A0A137NRW4-F1
#
_cell.length_a   1.000
_cell.length_b   1.000
_cell.length_c   1.000
_cell.angle_alpha   90.00
_cell.angle_beta   90.00
_cell.angle_gamma   90.00
#
_symmetry.space_group_name_H-M   'P 1'
#
loop_
_entity.id
_entity.type
_entity.pdbx_description
1 polymer ?
#
loop_
_entity_poly.entity_id
_entity_poly.type
_entity_poly.pdbx_seq_one_letter_code
_entity_poly.pdbx_strand_id
1 'polypeptide(L)'
;TNTEHHLIAISTPPPTLESIEELRFYNVSDEIYYILEDISLLSINLNSLYFILSEMPFDFTLVTINNILNNIIPNSPNLKLLCISFLAELYDPIDFSNLNGVEKLIIETNTTNLINIDFAECESLNEVVFNYEDTEYDDCDVNFEDIIDEFDQLEGWEFEFSLGTIRGVRNSKLINIKYLE
;
A
#
# COMPACT_ATOMS: atom_id res chain seq x y z
N THR A 1 63.65 -9.01 6.14
CA THR A 1 62.67 -8.83 5.04
C THR A 1 61.29 -9.00 5.65
N ASN A 2 60.49 -7.94 5.62
CA ASN A 2 59.19 -7.87 6.31
C ASN A 2 58.19 -8.82 5.66
N THR A 3 57.54 -9.62 6.49
CA THR A 3 56.41 -10.47 6.13
C THR A 3 55.16 -9.58 6.10
N GLU A 4 54.66 -9.26 4.90
CA GLU A 4 53.37 -8.59 4.75
C GLU A 4 52.25 -9.58 5.13
N HIS A 5 51.59 -9.30 6.25
CA HIS A 5 50.34 -9.95 6.61
C HIS A 5 49.23 -9.35 5.75
N HIS A 6 48.86 -10.06 4.68
CA HIS A 6 47.61 -9.78 3.97
C HIS A 6 46.44 -10.01 4.92
N LEU A 7 45.82 -8.93 5.37
CA LEU A 7 44.54 -8.95 6.06
C LEU A 7 43.48 -9.49 5.11
N ILE A 8 42.97 -10.67 5.42
CA ILE A 8 41.85 -11.30 4.74
C ILE A 8 40.62 -10.44 5.07
N ALA A 9 40.02 -9.83 4.04
CA ALA A 9 38.74 -9.17 4.18
C ALA A 9 37.70 -10.19 4.65
N ILE A 10 37.12 -9.96 5.83
CA ILE A 10 36.03 -10.77 6.36
C ILE A 10 34.80 -10.40 5.53
N SER A 11 34.45 -11.26 4.57
CA SER A 11 33.20 -11.15 3.83
C SER A 11 32.06 -11.25 4.84
N THR A 12 31.23 -10.21 4.94
CA THR A 12 29.95 -10.33 5.64
C THR A 12 29.14 -11.45 4.99
N PRO A 13 28.46 -12.30 5.77
CA PRO A 13 27.55 -13.28 5.19
C PRO A 13 26.45 -12.57 4.39
N PRO A 14 25.92 -13.19 3.33
CA PRO A 14 24.82 -12.61 2.58
C PRO A 14 23.61 -12.38 3.51
N PRO A 15 22.84 -11.30 3.32
CA PRO A 15 21.64 -11.05 4.09
C PRO A 15 20.66 -12.22 3.94
N THR A 16 19.99 -12.58 5.02
CA THR A 16 18.93 -13.58 5.01
C THR A 16 17.58 -12.90 4.77
N LEU A 17 16.56 -13.65 4.33
CA LEU A 17 15.23 -13.07 4.10
C LEU A 17 14.64 -12.48 5.39
N GLU A 18 14.94 -13.08 6.55
CA GLU A 18 14.50 -12.55 7.84
C GLU A 18 15.10 -11.17 8.14
N SER A 19 16.24 -10.80 7.55
CA SER A 19 16.84 -9.47 7.74
C SER A 19 16.23 -8.38 6.85
N ILE A 20 15.32 -8.74 5.94
CA ILE A 20 14.68 -7.79 5.03
C ILE A 20 13.57 -7.05 5.77
N GLU A 21 13.69 -5.73 5.80
CA GLU A 21 12.71 -4.82 6.37
C GLU A 21 11.85 -4.12 5.30
N GLU A 22 12.34 -4.03 4.06
CA GLU A 22 11.65 -3.39 2.96
C GLU A 22 11.69 -4.26 1.70
N LEU A 23 10.52 -4.47 1.08
CA LEU A 23 10.40 -5.13 -0.22
C LEU A 23 9.68 -4.21 -1.21
N ARG A 24 10.21 -4.17 -2.43
CA ARG A 24 9.60 -3.45 -3.55
C ARG A 24 9.53 -4.38 -4.75
N PHE A 25 8.31 -4.60 -5.23
CA PHE A 25 8.05 -5.42 -6.40
C PHE A 25 7.55 -4.54 -7.53
N TYR A 26 8.24 -4.62 -8.67
CA TYR A 26 7.92 -3.90 -9.89
C TYR A 26 7.42 -4.90 -10.92
N ASN A 27 6.46 -4.48 -11.76
CA ASN A 27 5.92 -5.27 -12.86
C ASN A 27 5.46 -6.66 -12.40
N VAL A 28 4.68 -6.68 -11.32
CA VAL A 28 4.09 -7.91 -10.78
C VAL A 28 3.18 -8.52 -11.84
N SER A 29 3.45 -9.74 -12.25
CA SER A 29 2.56 -10.56 -13.07
C SER A 29 2.00 -11.74 -12.28
N ASP A 30 0.95 -12.34 -12.81
CA ASP A 30 0.37 -13.59 -12.30
C ASP A 30 1.41 -14.73 -12.22
N GLU A 31 2.30 -14.82 -13.21
CA GLU A 31 3.35 -15.85 -13.27
C GLU A 31 4.34 -15.77 -12.11
N ILE A 32 4.61 -14.56 -11.58
CA ILE A 32 5.60 -14.36 -10.52
C ILE A 32 4.96 -14.15 -9.14
N TYR A 33 3.64 -13.94 -9.06
CA TYR A 33 2.95 -13.62 -7.81
C TYR A 33 3.30 -14.59 -6.67
N TYR A 34 3.24 -15.91 -6.90
CA TYR A 34 3.54 -16.90 -5.87
C TYR A 34 4.98 -16.80 -5.32
N ILE A 35 5.93 -16.39 -6.16
CA ILE A 35 7.31 -16.17 -5.73
C ILE A 35 7.38 -14.92 -4.83
N LEU A 36 6.64 -13.87 -5.18
CA LEU A 36 6.60 -12.64 -4.39
C LEU A 36 5.91 -12.85 -3.04
N GLU A 37 4.85 -13.65 -3.04
CA GLU A 37 4.14 -14.11 -1.85
C GLU A 37 5.10 -14.87 -0.93
N ASP A 38 5.79 -15.89 -1.43
CA ASP A 38 6.79 -16.65 -0.66
C ASP A 38 7.89 -15.75 -0.08
N ILE A 39 8.46 -14.85 -0.88
CA ILE A 39 9.48 -13.90 -0.41
C ILE A 39 8.94 -13.01 0.70
N SER A 40 7.71 -12.51 0.56
CA SER A 40 7.08 -11.64 1.55
C SER A 40 6.84 -12.39 2.86
N LEU A 41 6.33 -13.63 2.78
CA LEU A 41 6.04 -14.47 3.94
C LEU A 41 7.31 -14.93 4.69
N LEU A 42 8.42 -15.10 3.98
CA LEU A 42 9.72 -15.43 4.59
C LEU A 42 10.44 -14.21 5.19
N SER A 43 10.03 -13.00 4.80
CA SER A 43 10.61 -11.74 5.29
C SER A 43 9.91 -11.30 6.59
N ILE A 44 10.09 -12.08 7.67
CA ILE A 44 9.34 -11.90 8.93
C ILE A 44 9.51 -10.51 9.61
N ASN A 45 10.57 -9.77 9.29
CA ASN A 45 10.83 -8.42 9.82
C ASN A 45 10.41 -7.31 8.85
N LEU A 46 9.65 -7.65 7.81
CA LEU A 46 9.15 -6.70 6.82
C LEU A 46 8.31 -5.61 7.50
N ASN A 47 8.75 -4.37 7.34
CA ASN A 47 8.11 -3.17 7.85
C ASN A 47 7.44 -2.34 6.74
N SER A 48 7.91 -2.48 5.50
CA SER A 48 7.43 -1.70 4.35
C SER A 48 7.34 -2.59 3.12
N LEU A 49 6.19 -2.54 2.44
CA LEU A 49 5.90 -3.37 1.28
C LEU A 49 5.31 -2.54 0.16
N TYR A 50 5.93 -2.62 -1.02
CA TYR A 50 5.52 -1.87 -2.21
C TYR A 50 5.23 -2.83 -3.35
N PHE A 51 4.02 -2.75 -3.91
CA PHE A 51 3.62 -3.46 -5.12
C PHE A 51 3.28 -2.47 -6.23
N ILE A 52 3.99 -2.56 -7.35
CA ILE A 52 3.76 -1.73 -8.54
C ILE A 52 3.27 -2.60 -9.68
N LEU A 53 1.99 -2.41 -10.02
CA LEU A 53 1.16 -3.25 -10.87
C LEU A 53 0.90 -2.61 -12.26
N SER A 54 1.75 -1.67 -12.68
CA SER A 54 1.55 -0.77 -13.83
C SER A 54 1.39 -1.44 -15.21
N GLU A 55 1.70 -2.73 -15.34
CA GLU A 55 1.61 -3.47 -16.62
C GLU A 55 0.59 -4.64 -16.57
N MET A 56 -0.24 -4.74 -15.51
CA MET A 56 -1.22 -5.82 -15.42
C MET A 56 -2.51 -5.53 -16.18
N PRO A 57 -3.12 -6.55 -16.84
CA PRO A 57 -4.46 -6.43 -17.35
C PRO A 57 -5.48 -6.21 -16.21
N PHE A 58 -6.59 -5.53 -16.53
CA PHE A 58 -7.62 -5.12 -15.56
C PHE A 58 -8.07 -6.25 -14.63
N ASP A 59 -8.50 -7.39 -15.20
CA ASP A 59 -9.02 -8.53 -14.46
C ASP A 59 -8.02 -9.12 -13.44
N PHE A 60 -6.72 -8.96 -13.67
CA PHE A 60 -5.67 -9.50 -12.80
C PHE A 60 -5.24 -8.54 -11.71
N THR A 61 -5.42 -7.23 -11.92
CA THR A 61 -5.02 -6.21 -10.95
C THR A 61 -5.81 -6.38 -9.65
N LEU A 62 -7.14 -6.41 -9.73
CA LEU A 62 -8.00 -6.58 -8.56
C LEU A 62 -7.75 -7.92 -7.85
N VAL A 63 -7.62 -9.01 -8.61
CA VAL A 63 -7.30 -10.34 -8.06
C VAL A 63 -5.98 -10.32 -7.30
N THR A 64 -4.96 -9.66 -7.86
CA THR A 64 -3.64 -9.56 -7.23
C THR A 64 -3.69 -8.73 -5.96
N ILE A 65 -4.38 -7.59 -5.96
CA ILE A 65 -4.58 -6.78 -4.76
C ILE A 65 -5.29 -7.59 -3.68
N ASN A 66 -6.38 -8.28 -4.02
CA ASN A 66 -7.09 -9.14 -3.08
C ASN A 66 -6.23 -10.27 -2.54
N ASN A 67 -5.35 -10.87 -3.34
CA ASN A 67 -4.42 -11.89 -2.86
C ASN A 67 -3.39 -11.29 -1.90
N ILE A 68 -2.85 -10.10 -2.17
CA ILE A 68 -1.96 -9.37 -1.26
C ILE A 68 -2.67 -9.16 0.09
N LEU A 69 -3.90 -8.63 0.07
CA LEU A 69 -4.69 -8.31 1.26
C LEU A 69 -5.06 -9.55 2.08
N ASN A 70 -5.38 -10.67 1.42
CA ASN A 70 -5.85 -11.87 2.11
C ASN A 70 -4.72 -12.82 2.53
N ASN A 71 -3.59 -12.82 1.83
CA ASN A 71 -2.53 -13.79 2.06
C ASN A 71 -1.27 -13.17 2.65
N ILE A 72 -0.84 -12.00 2.17
CA ILE A 72 0.45 -11.42 2.58
C ILE A 72 0.29 -10.57 3.84
N ILE A 73 -0.67 -9.63 3.83
CA ILE A 73 -0.85 -8.68 4.94
C ILE A 73 -1.13 -9.38 6.29
N PRO A 74 -2.05 -10.38 6.39
CA PRO A 74 -2.36 -11.01 7.67
C PRO A 74 -1.19 -11.79 8.27
N ASN A 75 -0.22 -12.17 7.43
CA ASN A 75 0.97 -12.92 7.81
C ASN A 75 2.22 -12.03 7.98
N SER A 76 2.07 -10.71 7.90
CA SER A 76 3.17 -9.74 8.02
C SER A 76 3.01 -8.87 9.28
N PRO A 77 3.20 -9.42 10.50
CA PRO A 77 2.82 -8.76 11.75
C PRO A 77 3.63 -7.49 12.07
N ASN A 78 4.77 -7.29 11.41
CA ASN A 78 5.62 -6.11 11.57
C ASN A 78 5.38 -5.04 10.49
N LEU A 79 4.49 -5.30 9.53
CA LEU A 79 4.25 -4.40 8.41
C LEU A 79 3.56 -3.13 8.88
N LYS A 80 4.18 -1.97 8.60
CA LYS A 80 3.71 -0.63 8.98
C LYS A 80 3.29 0.21 7.79
N LEU A 81 3.92 0.00 6.64
CA LEU A 81 3.64 0.72 5.41
C LEU A 81 3.28 -0.26 4.29
N LEU A 82 2.12 -0.04 3.69
CA LEU A 82 1.70 -0.69 2.45
C LEU A 82 1.58 0.35 1.35
N CYS A 83 2.24 0.09 0.22
CA CYS A 83 2.11 0.88 -0.99
C CYS A 83 1.64 -0.01 -2.14
N ILE A 84 0.55 0.37 -2.80
CA ILE A 84 0.05 -0.32 -3.99
C ILE A 84 -0.14 0.70 -5.11
N SER A 85 0.47 0.44 -6.26
CA SER A 85 0.43 1.31 -7.43
C SER A 85 -0.18 0.56 -8.61
N PHE A 86 -1.27 1.08 -9.20
CA PHE A 86 -1.99 0.45 -10.31
C PHE A 86 -2.78 1.49 -11.10
N LEU A 87 -2.69 1.45 -12.44
CA LEU A 87 -3.43 2.35 -13.35
C LEU A 87 -4.60 1.65 -14.04
N ALA A 88 -4.83 0.37 -13.74
CA ALA A 88 -5.98 -0.36 -14.25
C ALA A 88 -7.28 0.17 -13.61
N GLU A 89 -8.31 0.42 -14.42
CA GLU A 89 -9.65 0.76 -13.94
C GLU A 89 -10.23 -0.41 -13.12
N LEU A 90 -10.84 -0.07 -11.98
CA LEU A 90 -11.50 -1.02 -11.10
C LEU A 90 -13.00 -1.04 -11.37
N TYR A 91 -13.54 -2.24 -11.58
CA TYR A 91 -14.99 -2.44 -11.70
C TYR A 91 -15.67 -2.76 -10.37
N ASP A 92 -14.91 -3.23 -9.39
CA ASP A 92 -15.38 -3.57 -8.05
C ASP A 92 -14.54 -2.84 -7.00
N PRO A 93 -15.12 -2.52 -5.83
CA PRO A 93 -14.41 -1.86 -4.76
C PRO A 93 -13.33 -2.75 -4.13
N ILE A 94 -12.26 -2.13 -3.63
CA ILE A 94 -11.21 -2.78 -2.84
C ILE A 94 -11.42 -2.43 -1.36
N ASP A 95 -11.47 -3.46 -0.53
CA ASP A 95 -11.67 -3.35 0.91
C ASP A 95 -10.33 -3.43 1.66
N PHE A 96 -9.87 -2.29 2.17
CA PHE A 96 -8.70 -2.12 3.04
C PHE A 96 -9.10 -1.99 4.52
N SER A 97 -10.32 -2.35 4.93
CA SER A 97 -10.75 -2.31 6.33
C SER A 97 -9.89 -3.18 7.26
N ASN A 98 -9.21 -4.21 6.73
CA ASN A 98 -8.45 -5.18 7.51
C ASN A 98 -6.94 -5.22 7.16
N LEU A 99 -6.23 -4.13 7.44
CA LEU A 99 -4.77 -4.05 7.28
C LEU A 99 -4.01 -4.22 8.61
N ASN A 100 -4.21 -5.35 9.29
CA ASN A 100 -3.65 -5.66 10.61
C ASN A 100 -2.26 -5.04 10.90
N GLY A 101 -2.23 -3.97 11.68
CA GLY A 101 -0.99 -3.34 12.17
C GLY A 101 -0.30 -2.37 11.20
N VAL A 102 -0.79 -2.27 9.97
CA VAL A 102 -0.37 -1.26 8.97
C VAL A 102 -0.89 0.10 9.43
N GLU A 103 0.03 1.06 9.49
CA GLU A 103 -0.22 2.42 9.98
C GLU A 103 -0.35 3.43 8.83
N LYS A 104 0.26 3.12 7.68
CA LYS A 104 0.24 3.96 6.50
C LYS A 104 -0.10 3.17 5.24
N LEU A 105 -1.12 3.65 4.52
CA LEU A 105 -1.49 3.16 3.20
C LEU A 105 -1.14 4.23 2.15
N ILE A 106 -0.44 3.83 1.11
CA ILE A 106 -0.19 4.66 -0.07
C ILE A 106 -0.81 3.94 -1.27
N ILE A 107 -1.69 4.62 -1.99
CA ILE A 107 -2.24 4.14 -3.25
C ILE A 107 -1.82 5.09 -4.37
N GLU A 108 -1.26 4.55 -5.44
CA GLU A 108 -1.00 5.29 -6.67
C GLU A 108 -1.95 4.77 -7.75
N THR A 109 -2.85 5.61 -8.27
CA THR A 109 -3.88 5.14 -9.21
C THR A 109 -4.45 6.22 -10.12
N ASN A 110 -5.49 5.95 -10.91
CA ASN A 110 -6.21 6.98 -11.65
C ASN A 110 -7.33 7.57 -10.80
N THR A 111 -7.73 8.82 -11.09
CA THR A 111 -8.79 9.53 -10.37
C THR A 111 -10.10 8.72 -10.26
N THR A 112 -10.47 7.97 -11.31
CA THR A 112 -11.68 7.13 -11.36
C THR A 112 -11.72 6.04 -10.28
N ASN A 113 -10.57 5.54 -9.84
CA ASN A 113 -10.49 4.46 -8.87
C ASN A 113 -10.63 4.92 -7.42
N LEU A 114 -10.50 6.23 -7.15
CA LEU A 114 -10.49 6.75 -5.78
C LEU A 114 -11.78 6.44 -5.02
N ILE A 115 -12.93 6.47 -5.70
CA ILE A 115 -14.24 6.15 -5.11
C ILE A 115 -14.45 4.65 -4.84
N ASN A 116 -13.60 3.79 -5.41
CA ASN A 116 -13.67 2.33 -5.28
C ASN A 116 -12.71 1.81 -4.20
N ILE A 117 -12.18 2.66 -3.33
CA ILE A 117 -11.23 2.27 -2.28
C ILE A 117 -11.84 2.54 -0.92
N ASP A 118 -12.16 1.49 -0.18
CA ASP A 118 -12.65 1.59 1.19
C ASP A 118 -11.51 1.30 2.18
N PHE A 119 -11.22 2.23 3.06
CA PHE A 119 -10.25 2.08 4.16
C PHE A 119 -10.80 2.62 5.49
N ALA A 120 -12.04 3.11 5.50
CA ALA A 120 -12.54 3.98 6.55
C ALA A 120 -12.58 3.26 7.90
N GLU A 121 -12.97 1.99 7.88
CA GLU A 121 -13.10 1.13 9.06
C GLU A 121 -11.76 0.58 9.58
N CYS A 122 -10.65 0.79 8.88
CA CYS A 122 -9.37 0.22 9.29
C CYS A 122 -8.81 0.88 10.55
N GLU A 123 -8.89 0.20 11.69
CA GLU A 123 -8.50 0.75 13.00
C GLU A 123 -7.02 1.12 13.11
N SER A 124 -6.14 0.36 12.44
CA SER A 124 -4.68 0.55 12.54
C SER A 124 -4.15 1.68 11.67
N LEU A 125 -4.87 2.09 10.63
CA LEU A 125 -4.41 3.15 9.73
C LEU A 125 -4.48 4.52 10.40
N ASN A 126 -3.36 5.23 10.37
CA ASN A 126 -3.20 6.59 10.86
C ASN A 126 -3.04 7.60 9.71
N GLU A 127 -2.56 7.15 8.56
CA GLU A 127 -2.32 7.98 7.39
C GLU A 127 -2.70 7.21 6.11
N VAL A 128 -3.39 7.89 5.21
CA VAL A 128 -3.63 7.44 3.84
C VAL A 128 -3.11 8.49 2.86
N VAL A 129 -2.49 8.05 1.78
CA VAL A 129 -2.03 8.93 0.70
C VAL A 129 -2.47 8.33 -0.63
N PHE A 130 -3.24 9.10 -1.38
CA PHE A 130 -3.62 8.79 -2.74
C PHE A 130 -2.82 9.68 -3.67
N ASN A 131 -1.90 9.11 -4.44
CA ASN A 131 -1.29 9.78 -5.58
C ASN A 131 -2.12 9.40 -6.80
N TYR A 132 -2.64 10.37 -7.52
CA TYR A 132 -3.51 10.07 -8.65
C TYR A 132 -3.09 10.77 -9.93
N GLU A 133 -3.18 10.03 -11.04
CA GLU A 133 -3.04 10.58 -12.37
C GLU A 133 -4.42 10.95 -12.91
N ASP A 134 -4.54 12.18 -13.40
CA ASP A 134 -5.70 12.60 -14.19
C ASP A 134 -5.45 12.16 -15.63
N THR A 135 -5.94 10.98 -15.98
CA THR A 135 -5.85 10.49 -17.35
C THR A 135 -6.88 11.23 -18.20
N GLU A 136 -6.48 12.35 -18.80
CA GLU A 136 -7.26 13.19 -19.75
C GLU A 136 -7.87 12.42 -20.95
N TYR A 137 -7.66 11.11 -21.05
CA TYR A 137 -8.02 10.26 -22.19
C TYR A 137 -9.38 9.57 -22.09
N ASP A 138 -10.03 9.58 -20.93
CA ASP A 138 -11.38 9.04 -20.80
C ASP A 138 -12.39 10.17 -20.59
N ASP A 139 -13.46 10.15 -21.39
CA ASP A 139 -14.70 10.92 -21.23
C ASP A 139 -15.45 10.56 -19.91
N CYS A 140 -14.76 10.02 -18.91
CA CYS A 140 -15.28 9.78 -17.58
C CYS A 140 -15.36 11.12 -16.87
N ASP A 141 -16.55 11.71 -16.86
CA ASP A 141 -16.96 12.87 -16.06
C ASP A 141 -16.83 12.60 -14.55
N VAL A 142 -15.64 12.20 -14.07
CA VAL A 142 -15.37 12.10 -12.64
C VAL A 142 -15.27 13.51 -12.11
N ASN A 143 -16.34 13.95 -11.46
CA ASN A 143 -16.35 15.23 -10.80
C ASN A 143 -15.46 15.15 -9.55
N PHE A 144 -14.33 15.87 -9.57
CA PHE A 144 -13.43 15.93 -8.43
C PHE A 144 -14.11 16.49 -7.17
N GLU A 145 -15.16 17.30 -7.31
CA GLU A 145 -15.99 17.75 -6.17
C GLU A 145 -16.70 16.56 -5.50
N ASP A 146 -17.18 15.58 -6.26
CA ASP A 146 -17.84 14.38 -5.70
C ASP A 146 -16.83 13.54 -4.89
N ILE A 147 -15.57 13.50 -5.34
CA ILE A 147 -14.49 12.84 -4.58
C ILE A 147 -14.25 13.59 -3.27
N ILE A 148 -14.10 14.91 -3.31
CA ILE A 148 -13.91 15.72 -2.09
C ILE A 148 -15.07 15.48 -1.11
N ASP A 149 -16.30 15.54 -1.60
CA ASP A 149 -17.51 15.35 -0.78
C ASP A 149 -17.55 13.96 -0.14
N GLU A 150 -17.12 12.90 -0.83
CA GLU A 150 -17.03 11.55 -0.29
C GLU A 150 -15.98 11.46 0.83
N PHE A 151 -14.78 11.99 0.59
CA PHE A 151 -13.69 11.98 1.57
C PHE A 151 -14.01 12.81 2.82
N ASP A 152 -14.65 13.97 2.66
CA ASP A 152 -15.06 14.85 3.77
C ASP A 152 -16.15 14.22 4.67
N GLN A 153 -16.87 13.21 4.17
CA GLN A 153 -17.86 12.46 4.95
C GLN A 153 -17.25 11.35 5.83
N LEU A 154 -15.97 11.01 5.63
CA LEU A 154 -15.30 9.95 6.38
C LEU A 154 -15.01 10.40 7.82
N GLU A 155 -15.89 9.99 8.74
CA GLU A 155 -15.76 10.34 10.16
C GLU A 155 -14.40 9.92 10.75
N GLY A 156 -13.78 10.82 11.51
CA GLY A 156 -12.51 10.56 12.17
C GLY A 156 -11.28 10.76 11.28
N TRP A 157 -11.45 11.18 10.03
CA TRP A 157 -10.37 11.54 9.12
C TRP A 157 -10.37 13.05 8.83
N GLU A 158 -9.18 13.58 8.51
CA GLU A 158 -8.98 14.95 8.02
C GLU A 158 -8.15 14.86 6.74
N PHE A 159 -8.65 15.45 5.65
CA PHE A 159 -8.04 15.37 4.33
C PHE A 159 -7.45 16.71 3.87
N GLU A 160 -6.29 16.62 3.25
CA GLU A 160 -5.65 17.70 2.49
C GLU A 160 -5.66 17.32 1.01
N PHE A 161 -6.23 18.21 0.19
CA PHE A 161 -6.34 18.01 -1.24
C PHE A 161 -5.34 18.91 -1.98
N SER A 162 -4.57 18.30 -2.87
CA SER A 162 -3.59 18.98 -3.71
C SER A 162 -3.59 18.37 -5.12
N LEU A 163 -3.01 19.07 -6.09
CA LEU A 163 -2.98 18.59 -7.47
C LEU A 163 -2.26 17.22 -7.55
N GLY A 164 -3.01 16.18 -7.90
CA GLY A 164 -2.50 14.81 -8.04
C GLY A 164 -2.23 14.10 -6.71
N THR A 165 -2.64 14.66 -5.57
CA THR A 165 -2.48 14.00 -4.27
C THR A 165 -3.61 14.34 -3.29
N ILE A 166 -4.20 13.32 -2.68
CA ILE A 166 -5.08 13.43 -1.51
C ILE A 166 -4.37 12.79 -0.32
N ARG A 167 -4.25 13.52 0.79
CA ARG A 167 -3.61 13.03 2.02
C ARG A 167 -4.60 13.06 3.18
N GLY A 168 -4.90 11.89 3.75
CA GLY A 168 -5.74 11.74 4.93
C GLY A 168 -4.93 11.41 6.17
N VAL A 169 -5.25 12.05 7.29
CA VAL A 169 -4.71 11.70 8.61
C VAL A 169 -5.85 11.44 9.58
N ARG A 170 -5.74 10.36 10.35
CA ARG A 170 -6.75 9.99 11.34
C ARG A 170 -6.69 10.92 12.55
N ASN A 171 -7.81 11.54 12.89
CA ASN A 171 -7.94 12.44 14.03
C ASN A 171 -8.23 11.66 15.32
N SER A 172 -7.16 11.22 15.97
CA SER A 172 -7.19 10.47 17.24
C SER A 172 -7.95 11.15 18.40
N LYS A 173 -8.27 12.46 18.29
CA LYS A 173 -9.03 13.18 19.32
C LYS A 173 -10.54 12.94 19.24
N LEU A 174 -11.09 12.63 18.07
CA LEU A 174 -12.53 12.38 17.88
C LEU A 174 -12.94 10.96 18.32
N ILE A 175 -12.01 10.00 18.23
CA ILE A 175 -12.24 8.59 18.57
C ILE A 175 -12.53 8.43 20.07
N ASN A 176 -11.90 9.22 20.94
CA ASN A 176 -12.06 9.12 22.39
C ASN A 176 -13.43 9.63 22.92
N ILE A 177 -14.22 10.32 22.10
CA ILE A 177 -15.53 10.85 22.53
C ILE A 177 -16.62 9.77 22.39
N LYS A 178 -16.57 8.93 21.35
CA LYS A 178 -17.57 7.87 21.12
C LYS A 178 -17.54 6.72 22.14
N TYR A 179 -16.43 6.51 22.85
CA TYR A 179 -16.34 5.49 23.90
C TYR A 179 -16.73 5.99 25.30
N LEU A 180 -17.22 7.24 25.40
CA LEU A 180 -17.63 7.86 26.67
C LEU A 180 -19.15 8.15 26.73
N GLU A 181 -19.92 7.80 25.70
CA GLU A 181 -21.39 7.85 25.65
C GLU A 181 -21.99 6.44 25.73
#